data_AF-A0A6P4DYS0-F1
#
_entry.id   AF-A0A6P4DYS0-F1
#
_cell.length_a   1.000
_cell.length_b   1.000
_cell.length_c   1.000
_cell.angle_alpha   90.00
_cell.angle_beta   90.00
_cell.angle_gamma   90.00
#
_symmetry.space_group_name_H-M   'P 1'
#
loop_
_entity.id
_entity.type
_entity.pdbx_description
1 polymer ?
#
loop_
_entity_poly.entity_id
_entity_poly.type
_entity_poly.pdbx_seq_one_letter_code
_entity_poly.pdbx_strand_id
1 'polypeptide(L)'
;EAGFVPCLKKKAISFIDRLAPIEAINVAEGIKLVRLETAPRPPATSESDLESSLPRSGSDRDAKLTNMLIERLSYFFNGHSLQVSFPKLTSDEIGRGLEE
;
A
#
# COMPACT_ATOMS: atom_id res chain seq x y z
N GLU A 1 18.94 19.44 -11.19
CA GLU A 1 19.04 18.99 -9.79
C GLU A 1 17.80 18.17 -9.44
N ALA A 2 17.95 16.97 -8.87
CA ALA A 2 16.80 16.22 -8.37
C ALA A 2 16.47 16.76 -6.97
N GLY A 3 15.38 17.53 -6.86
CA GLY A 3 14.91 18.04 -5.57
C GLY A 3 14.51 16.91 -4.62
N PHE A 4 14.48 17.21 -3.31
CA PHE A 4 14.09 16.26 -2.26
C PHE A 4 12.72 15.61 -2.50
N VAL A 5 11.74 16.42 -2.91
CA VAL A 5 10.35 15.99 -3.12
C VAL A 5 10.24 14.93 -4.25
N PRO A 6 10.78 15.14 -5.46
CA PRO A 6 10.84 14.10 -6.49
C PRO A 6 11.52 12.79 -6.03
N CYS A 7 12.59 12.88 -5.25
CA CYS A 7 13.27 11.69 -4.71
C CYS A 7 12.38 10.90 -3.75
N LEU A 8 11.64 11.60 -2.88
CA LEU A 8 10.70 10.97 -1.95
C LEU A 8 9.55 10.29 -2.71
N LYS A 9 9.00 10.95 -3.73
CA LYS A 9 7.96 10.36 -4.60
C LYS A 9 8.44 9.07 -5.27
N LYS A 10 9.67 9.08 -5.79
CA LYS A 10 10.27 7.87 -6.37
C LYS A 10 10.34 6.73 -5.37
N LYS A 11 10.84 7.03 -4.16
CA LYS A 11 10.99 6.02 -3.10
C LYS A 11 9.64 5.49 -2.62
N ALA A 12 8.61 6.34 -2.59
CA ALA A 12 7.25 5.94 -2.28
C ALA A 12 6.68 4.97 -3.32
N ILE A 13 6.86 5.25 -4.61
CA ILE A 13 6.45 4.34 -5.71
C ILE A 13 7.11 2.98 -5.53
N SER A 14 8.44 2.94 -5.38
CA SER A 14 9.17 1.68 -5.22
C SER A 14 8.79 0.93 -3.93
N PHE A 15 8.40 1.64 -2.88
CA PHE A 15 7.92 1.03 -1.66
C PHE A 15 6.56 0.34 -1.86
N ILE A 16 5.61 1.00 -2.52
CA ILE A 16 4.29 0.42 -2.82
C ILE A 16 4.45 -0.80 -3.73
N ASP A 17 5.35 -0.74 -4.71
CA ASP A 17 5.63 -1.87 -5.61
C ASP A 17 6.14 -3.11 -4.87
N ARG A 18 6.90 -2.90 -3.78
CA ARG A 18 7.37 -3.98 -2.91
C ARG A 18 6.28 -4.52 -1.99
N LEU A 19 5.31 -3.69 -1.61
CA LEU A 19 4.17 -4.10 -0.78
C LEU A 19 3.07 -4.82 -1.58
N ALA A 20 2.87 -4.42 -2.84
CA ALA A 20 1.82 -4.95 -3.71
C ALA A 20 1.72 -6.49 -3.83
N PRO A 21 2.81 -7.27 -3.85
CA PRO A 21 2.74 -8.73 -3.91
C PRO A 21 2.57 -9.41 -2.54
N ILE A 22 2.62 -8.68 -1.42
CA ILE A 22 2.51 -9.28 -0.08
C ILE A 22 1.06 -9.74 0.15
N GLU A 23 0.88 -10.99 0.56
CA GLU A 23 -0.46 -11.58 0.73
C GLU A 23 -1.21 -11.00 1.94
N ALA A 24 -0.52 -10.75 3.04
CA ALA A 24 -1.12 -10.18 4.24
C ALA A 24 -0.15 -9.24 4.95
N ILE A 25 -0.59 -8.02 5.21
CA ILE A 25 0.16 -6.98 5.91
C ILE A 25 -0.56 -6.71 7.24
N ASN A 26 0.11 -7.00 8.36
CA ASN A 26 -0.42 -6.67 9.68
C ASN A 26 -0.23 -5.16 9.92
N VAL A 27 -1.33 -4.44 10.16
CA VAL A 27 -1.31 -2.99 10.39
C VAL A 27 -1.32 -2.67 11.88
N ALA A 28 -2.17 -3.37 12.62
CA ALA A 28 -2.31 -3.26 14.06
C ALA A 28 -2.86 -4.59 14.63
N GLU A 29 -2.98 -4.68 15.95
CA GLU A 29 -3.65 -5.82 16.57
C GLU A 29 -5.08 -5.95 16.06
N GLY A 30 -5.43 -7.14 15.55
CA GLY A 30 -6.73 -7.40 14.95
C GLY A 30 -6.98 -6.78 13.57
N ILE A 31 -6.06 -5.98 13.00
CA ILE A 31 -6.25 -5.32 11.70
C ILE A 31 -5.18 -5.77 10.70
N LYS A 32 -5.62 -6.34 9.58
CA LYS A 32 -4.75 -6.78 8.48
C LYS A 32 -5.26 -6.26 7.14
N LEU A 33 -4.34 -5.94 6.25
CA LEU A 33 -4.63 -5.78 4.83
C LEU A 33 -4.32 -7.11 4.13
N VAL A 34 -5.30 -7.69 3.44
CA VAL A 34 -5.20 -8.99 2.79
C VAL A 34 -5.36 -8.81 1.30
N ARG A 35 -4.42 -9.32 0.51
CA ARG A 35 -4.48 -9.28 -0.95
C ARG A 35 -5.62 -10.17 -1.44
N LEU A 36 -6.43 -9.64 -2.35
CA LEU A 36 -7.51 -10.38 -2.99
C LEU A 36 -6.95 -11.40 -3.99
N GLU A 37 -7.56 -12.58 -4.09
CA GLU A 37 -7.19 -13.58 -5.10
C GLU A 37 -7.40 -13.07 -6.53
N THR A 38 -8.42 -12.22 -6.71
CA THR A 38 -8.74 -11.55 -7.98
C THR A 38 -7.87 -10.34 -8.27
N ALA A 39 -6.98 -9.95 -7.35
CA ALA A 39 -6.12 -8.80 -7.58
C ALA A 39 -5.20 -9.07 -8.78
N PRO A 40 -5.12 -8.12 -9.75
CA PRO A 40 -4.21 -8.28 -10.88
C PRO A 40 -2.77 -8.41 -10.38
N ARG A 41 -1.85 -8.95 -11.17
CA ARG A 41 -0.42 -9.02 -10.78
C ARG A 41 0.21 -7.63 -10.94
N PRO A 42 1.05 -7.16 -9.98
CA PRO A 42 1.62 -5.83 -10.09
C PRO A 42 2.61 -5.79 -11.27
N PRO A 43 2.69 -4.67 -12.00
CA PRO A 43 3.76 -4.47 -12.96
C PRO A 43 5.09 -4.42 -12.20
N ALA A 44 5.95 -5.41 -12.45
CA ALA A 44 7.30 -5.44 -11.88
C ALA A 44 8.13 -4.34 -12.57
N THR A 45 8.19 -3.16 -11.94
CA THR A 45 8.98 -2.04 -12.45
C THR A 45 10.23 -1.90 -11.59
N SER A 46 11.40 -2.09 -12.18
CA SER A 46 12.65 -1.85 -11.46
C SER A 46 12.87 -0.34 -11.27
N GLU A 47 13.67 0.06 -10.28
CA GLU A 47 14.01 1.48 -10.08
C GLU A 47 14.72 2.09 -11.32
N SER A 48 15.43 1.26 -12.09
CA SER A 48 16.03 1.63 -13.38
C SER A 48 14.99 1.86 -14.48
N ASP A 49 13.94 1.03 -14.55
CA ASP A 49 12.84 1.22 -15.51
C ASP A 49 12.02 2.46 -15.16
N LEU A 50 11.90 2.76 -13.87
CA LEU A 50 11.21 3.95 -13.39
C LEU A 50 11.96 5.21 -13.84
N GLU A 51 13.28 5.28 -13.65
CA GLU A 51 14.10 6.42 -14.07
C GLU A 51 14.11 6.63 -15.59
N SER A 52 14.12 5.55 -16.38
CA SER A 52 14.13 5.66 -17.85
C SER A 52 12.81 6.19 -18.42
N SER A 53 11.70 6.04 -17.68
CA SER A 53 10.38 6.53 -18.06
C SER A 53 10.15 8.03 -17.76
N LEU A 54 11.07 8.66 -17.03
CA LEU A 54 10.90 10.03 -16.56
C LEU A 54 11.38 11.06 -17.60
N PRO A 55 10.62 12.16 -17.81
CA PRO A 55 11.06 13.25 -18.66
C PRO A 55 12.26 14.00 -18.07
N ARG A 56 13.03 14.66 -18.95
CA ARG A 56 14.25 15.39 -18.58
C ARG A 56 13.97 16.74 -17.89
N SER A 57 12.80 17.33 -18.13
CA SER A 57 12.33 18.56 -17.48
C SER A 57 11.90 18.28 -16.03
N GLY A 58 12.32 19.15 -15.10
CA GLY A 58 12.05 18.95 -13.66
C GLY A 58 10.56 19.01 -13.28
N SER A 59 9.78 19.90 -13.89
CA SER A 59 8.33 20.04 -13.65
C SER A 59 7.55 18.82 -14.14
N ASP A 60 7.81 18.38 -15.37
CA ASP A 60 7.08 17.27 -15.98
C ASP A 60 7.45 15.96 -15.30
N ARG A 61 8.69 15.86 -14.80
CA ARG A 61 9.16 14.73 -14.00
C ARG A 61 8.37 14.60 -12.71
N ASP A 62 8.16 15.70 -12.00
CA ASP A 62 7.39 15.71 -10.76
C ASP A 62 5.91 15.38 -10.98
N ALA A 63 5.31 15.95 -12.03
CA ALA A 63 3.94 15.64 -12.42
C ALA A 63 3.78 14.16 -12.79
N LYS A 64 4.71 13.60 -13.58
CA LYS A 64 4.71 12.19 -13.95
C LYS A 64 4.85 11.28 -12.73
N LEU A 65 5.78 11.57 -11.82
CA LEU A 65 5.94 10.84 -10.55
C LEU A 65 4.67 10.88 -9.72
N THR A 66 3.98 12.01 -9.66
CA THR A 66 2.71 12.15 -8.92
C THR A 66 1.62 11.26 -9.51
N ASN A 67 1.45 11.26 -10.83
CA ASN A 67 0.48 10.40 -11.51
C ASN A 67 0.78 8.92 -11.29
N MET A 68 2.06 8.51 -11.42
CA MET A 68 2.48 7.14 -11.18
C MET A 68 2.22 6.69 -9.73
N LEU A 69 2.48 7.57 -8.76
CA LEU A 69 2.20 7.29 -7.36
C LEU A 69 0.70 7.02 -7.13
N ILE A 70 -0.18 7.84 -7.72
CA ILE A 70 -1.64 7.68 -7.62
C ILE A 70 -2.09 6.37 -8.28
N GLU A 71 -1.52 6.02 -9.43
CA GLU A 71 -1.81 4.75 -10.12
C GLU A 71 -1.42 3.54 -9.25
N ARG A 72 -0.22 3.55 -8.65
CA ARG A 72 0.23 2.46 -7.75
C ARG A 72 -0.62 2.36 -6.50
N LEU A 73 -1.00 3.48 -5.89
CA LEU A 73 -1.90 3.49 -4.73
C LEU A 73 -3.27 2.94 -5.10
N SER A 74 -3.86 3.38 -6.21
CA SER A 74 -5.16 2.89 -6.70
C SER A 74 -5.12 1.38 -6.92
N TYR A 75 -4.07 0.92 -7.60
CA TYR A 75 -3.87 -0.51 -7.83
C TYR A 75 -3.71 -1.29 -6.53
N PHE A 76 -2.92 -0.78 -5.57
CA PHE A 76 -2.72 -1.41 -4.27
C PHE A 76 -4.05 -1.54 -3.50
N PHE A 77 -4.79 -0.44 -3.34
CA PHE A 77 -6.04 -0.46 -2.57
C PHE A 77 -7.15 -1.28 -3.25
N ASN A 78 -7.24 -1.26 -4.59
CA ASN A 78 -8.21 -2.09 -5.31
C ASN A 78 -7.89 -3.59 -5.20
N GLY A 79 -6.62 -3.94 -4.97
CA GLY A 79 -6.15 -5.31 -4.83
C GLY A 79 -6.14 -5.85 -3.40
N HIS A 80 -6.50 -5.05 -2.40
CA HIS A 80 -6.44 -5.45 -0.98
C HIS A 80 -7.77 -5.18 -0.27
N SER A 81 -8.11 -6.06 0.67
CA SER A 81 -9.23 -5.88 1.60
C SER A 81 -8.71 -5.67 3.01
N LEU A 82 -9.43 -4.90 3.81
CA LEU A 82 -9.14 -4.72 5.22
C LEU A 82 -9.89 -5.78 6.03
N GLN A 83 -9.15 -6.68 6.68
CA GLN A 83 -9.67 -7.71 7.56
C GLN A 83 -9.56 -7.24 9.01
N VAL A 84 -10.70 -7.19 9.71
CA VAL A 84 -10.78 -6.92 11.15
C VAL A 84 -11.11 -8.23 11.86
N SER A 85 -10.34 -8.57 12.89
CA SER A 85 -10.54 -9.72 13.76
C SER A 85 -10.96 -9.24 15.14
N PHE A 86 -12.03 -9.82 15.68
CA PHE A 86 -12.43 -9.55 17.05
C PHE A 86 -11.47 -10.20 18.05
N PRO A 87 -11.24 -9.57 19.22
CA PRO A 87 -10.53 -10.20 20.31
C PRO A 87 -11.29 -11.45 20.77
N LYS A 88 -10.57 -12.41 21.35
CA LYS A 88 -11.18 -13.63 21.90
C LYS A 88 -12.01 -13.24 23.12
N LEU A 89 -13.33 -13.24 22.96
CA LEU A 89 -14.24 -13.06 24.10
C LEU A 89 -14.21 -14.34 24.95
N THR A 90 -13.77 -14.22 26.20
CA THR A 90 -13.84 -15.32 27.16
C THR A 90 -15.16 -15.25 27.94
N SER A 91 -15.72 -16.39 28.33
CA SER A 91 -17.01 -16.45 29.03
C SER A 91 -17.04 -15.66 30.35
N ASP A 92 -15.87 -15.40 30.96
CA ASP A 92 -15.72 -14.60 32.18
C ASP A 92 -16.07 -13.12 31.97
N GLU A 93 -15.86 -12.59 30.76
CA GLU A 93 -16.13 -11.17 30.44
C GLU A 93 -17.56 -10.93 29.96
N ILE A 94 -18.20 -11.94 29.33
CA ILE A 94 -19.60 -11.84 28.87
C ILE A 94 -20.58 -12.00 30.04
N GLY A 95 -20.27 -12.87 31.01
CA GLY A 95 -21.14 -13.12 32.17
C GLY A 95 -21.37 -11.87 33.02
N ARG A 96 -20.31 -11.09 33.25
CA ARG A 96 -20.36 -9.89 34.11
C ARG A 96 -21.31 -8.79 33.60
N GLY A 97 -21.55 -8.71 32.28
CA GLY A 97 -22.45 -7.71 31.70
C GLY A 97 -23.92 -8.14 31.63
N LEU A 98 -24.24 -9.41 31.90
CA LEU A 98 -25.61 -9.94 31.94
C LEU A 98 -26.17 -9.99 33.37
N GLU A 99 -25.30 -9.79 34.37
CA GLU A 99 -25.63 -9.83 35.80
C GLU A 99 -25.91 -8.44 36.41
N GLU A 100 -25.81 -7.35 35.62
CA GLU A 100 -26.25 -5.98 36.01
C GLU A 100 -27.62 -5.59 35.43
#